data_AF-A0A9D4QL94-F1
#
_entry.id   AF-A0A9D4QL94-F1
#
_cell.length_a   1.000
_cell.length_b   1.000
_cell.length_c   1.000
_cell.angle_alpha   90.00
_cell.angle_beta   90.00
_cell.angle_gamma   90.00
#
_symmetry.space_group_name_H-M   'P 1'
#
loop_
_entity.id
_entity.type
_entity.pdbx_description
1 polymer ?
#
loop_
_entity_poly.entity_id
_entity_poly.type
_entity_poly.pdbx_seq_one_letter_code
_entity_poly.pdbx_strand_id
1 'polypeptide(L)'
;MASIPLGGDQLTRVTFDSARVLRSGTHSRTERFDQLSPVIEELFHVQQDLLEKIIKTFYIPETAREEGSLAQYRAILHRTNVNGQVKANGYESHKDFLITVTRALVIELACERWGADCKTDLGSLVPEEVKTSNTKGKKQWLQEQVTKVVDTLFCPYSAPKDAKIYLRRSGHLYCVTVPSKDVGKTIDLIINGEAVRIRVPEDCKTDEAEDGVFSYSLGIVRVAMDFIMFNDAIKSGDIDMITILMKRFIPLFVGLSSYKSKYAIECVNFLTKTECLLSDFESARVKLGLLEKADQEKTNQQTWNRRIIFVLSNT
;
A
#
# COMPACT_ATOMS: atom_id res chain seq x y z
N MET A 1 6.60 18.07 35.84
CA MET A 1 7.70 18.27 34.85
C MET A 1 7.14 17.84 33.50
N ALA A 2 7.23 18.70 32.47
CA ALA A 2 6.62 18.43 31.17
C ALA A 2 7.43 17.38 30.38
N SER A 3 6.73 16.45 29.72
CA SER A 3 7.34 15.48 28.81
C SER A 3 7.62 16.13 27.46
N ILE A 4 8.83 15.95 26.95
CA ILE A 4 9.33 16.50 25.69
C ILE A 4 9.38 15.35 24.68
N PRO A 5 8.60 15.42 23.58
CA PRO A 5 8.66 14.40 22.54
C PRO A 5 10.03 14.44 21.85
N LEU A 6 10.56 13.26 21.54
CA LEU A 6 11.79 13.10 20.78
C LEU A 6 11.45 12.53 19.42
N GLY A 7 11.69 13.25 18.34
CA GLY A 7 11.51 12.67 17.01
C GLY A 7 12.84 12.16 16.45
N GLY A 8 12.79 11.08 15.68
CA GLY A 8 13.94 10.59 14.93
C GLY A 8 13.66 9.29 14.19
N ASP A 9 14.54 8.97 13.25
CA ASP A 9 14.56 7.68 12.56
C ASP A 9 14.83 6.50 13.53
N GLN A 10 14.78 5.28 13.00
CA GLN A 10 14.99 4.09 13.84
C GLN A 10 16.37 4.05 14.51
N LEU A 11 17.41 4.59 13.85
CA LEU A 11 18.75 4.62 14.43
C LEU A 11 18.79 5.57 15.63
N THR A 12 18.12 6.71 15.53
CA THR A 12 17.96 7.67 16.62
C THR A 12 17.26 7.01 17.80
N ARG A 13 16.19 6.24 17.55
CA ARG A 13 15.48 5.51 18.62
C ARG A 13 16.38 4.48 19.31
N VAL A 14 17.06 3.62 18.55
CA VAL A 14 17.91 2.56 19.12
C VAL A 14 19.07 3.16 19.92
N THR A 15 19.67 4.22 19.41
CA THR A 15 20.73 4.97 20.10
C THR A 15 20.20 5.59 21.40
N PHE A 16 19.01 6.19 21.34
CA PHE A 16 18.38 6.83 22.48
C PHE A 16 17.97 5.83 23.57
N ASP A 17 17.37 4.70 23.19
CA ASP A 17 17.01 3.61 24.11
C ASP A 17 18.26 3.06 24.79
N SER A 18 19.35 2.87 24.03
CA SER A 18 20.64 2.44 24.59
C SER A 18 21.19 3.45 25.61
N ALA A 19 21.09 4.75 25.31
CA ALA A 19 21.49 5.81 26.23
C ALA A 19 20.63 5.81 27.51
N ARG A 20 19.31 5.58 27.41
CA ARG A 20 18.42 5.45 28.58
C ARG A 20 18.80 4.26 29.45
N VAL A 21 19.07 3.11 28.84
CA VAL A 21 19.49 1.90 29.58
C VAL A 21 20.78 2.17 30.37
N LEU A 22 21.78 2.78 29.73
CA LEU A 22 23.05 3.11 30.38
C LEU A 22 22.89 4.08 31.56
N ARG A 23 21.91 4.98 31.49
CA ARG A 23 21.66 5.98 32.54
C ARG A 23 20.59 5.57 33.54
N SER A 24 20.01 4.38 33.43
CA SER A 24 18.88 3.91 34.26
C SER A 24 19.16 3.93 35.77
N GLY A 25 20.41 3.80 36.19
CA GLY A 25 20.83 3.85 37.60
C GLY A 25 21.04 5.26 38.18
N THR A 26 20.92 6.32 37.37
CA THR A 26 21.11 7.71 37.84
C THR A 26 19.96 8.16 38.75
N HIS A 27 20.22 9.13 39.63
CA HIS A 27 19.30 9.49 40.71
C HIS A 27 18.13 10.35 40.22
N SER A 28 18.33 11.24 39.25
CA SER A 28 17.26 12.12 38.76
C SER A 28 16.59 11.62 37.47
N ARG A 29 15.31 11.96 37.29
CA ARG A 29 14.57 11.67 36.03
C ARG A 29 15.24 12.29 34.81
N THR A 30 15.79 13.50 34.97
CA THR A 30 16.50 14.23 33.92
C THR A 30 17.74 13.49 33.44
N GLU A 31 18.49 12.91 34.36
CA GLU A 31 19.67 12.10 34.05
C GLU A 31 19.31 10.74 33.45
N ARG A 32 18.17 10.15 33.81
CA ARG A 32 17.65 8.95 33.14
C ARG A 32 17.06 9.22 31.76
N PHE A 33 16.94 10.49 31.37
CA PHE A 33 16.21 10.94 30.18
C PHE A 33 14.72 10.55 30.17
N ASP A 34 14.11 10.34 31.33
CA ASP A 34 12.70 9.93 31.44
C ASP A 34 11.72 11.01 30.95
N GLN A 35 12.18 12.25 30.83
CA GLN A 35 11.44 13.39 30.30
C GLN A 35 11.38 13.43 28.78
N LEU A 36 12.24 12.68 28.08
CA LEU A 36 12.31 12.65 26.61
C LEU A 36 11.44 11.50 26.09
N SER A 37 10.13 11.72 26.13
CA SER A 37 9.09 10.75 25.79
C SER A 37 7.82 11.49 25.36
N PRO A 38 6.98 10.90 24.50
CA PRO A 38 7.23 9.71 23.68
C PRO A 38 8.18 9.98 22.50
N VAL A 39 8.78 8.91 21.97
CA VAL A 39 9.53 8.97 20.71
C VAL A 39 8.54 8.99 19.54
N ILE A 40 8.65 9.98 18.66
CA ILE A 40 7.82 10.19 17.46
C ILE A 40 8.53 9.60 16.24
N GLU A 41 7.84 8.71 15.52
CA GLU A 41 8.32 8.09 14.28
C GLU A 41 8.37 9.09 13.09
N GLU A 42 9.32 8.93 12.18
CA GLU A 42 9.46 9.78 10.98
C GLU A 42 8.74 9.17 9.77
N LEU A 43 7.69 9.86 9.30
CA LEU A 43 6.83 9.36 8.23
C LEU A 43 7.53 9.25 6.88
N PHE A 44 8.49 10.12 6.59
CA PHE A 44 9.19 10.08 5.32
C PHE A 44 9.93 8.76 5.11
N HIS A 45 10.53 8.20 6.17
CA HIS A 45 11.20 6.91 6.08
C HIS A 45 10.21 5.76 5.85
N VAL A 46 9.02 5.82 6.45
CA VAL A 46 7.92 4.88 6.16
C VAL A 46 7.47 5.00 4.70
N GLN A 47 7.28 6.23 4.20
CA GLN A 47 6.92 6.49 2.80
C GLN A 47 8.00 5.97 1.84
N GLN A 48 9.26 6.27 2.11
CA GLN A 48 10.38 5.89 1.27
C GLN A 48 10.58 4.37 1.24
N ASP A 49 10.43 3.67 2.37
CA ASP A 49 10.53 2.21 2.41
C ASP A 49 9.34 1.52 1.73
N LEU A 50 8.12 2.06 1.90
CA LEU A 50 6.95 1.56 1.18
C LEU A 50 7.13 1.66 -0.33
N LEU A 51 7.58 2.82 -0.82
CA LEU A 51 7.87 3.01 -2.25
C LEU A 51 8.98 2.07 -2.75
N GLU A 52 10.08 1.95 -2.01
CA GLU A 52 11.18 1.02 -2.32
C GLU A 52 10.66 -0.42 -2.46
N LYS A 53 9.77 -0.85 -1.58
CA LYS A 53 9.19 -2.20 -1.62
C LYS A 53 8.27 -2.39 -2.82
N ILE A 54 7.36 -1.44 -3.07
CA ILE A 54 6.49 -1.50 -4.24
C ILE A 54 7.34 -1.60 -5.52
N ILE A 55 8.35 -0.74 -5.66
CA ILE A 55 9.24 -0.78 -6.82
C ILE A 55 9.97 -2.11 -6.91
N LYS A 56 10.56 -2.63 -5.82
CA LYS A 56 11.26 -3.92 -5.86
C LYS A 56 10.36 -5.11 -6.21
N THR A 57 9.08 -5.05 -5.85
CA THR A 57 8.13 -6.12 -6.14
C THR A 57 7.67 -6.11 -7.59
N PHE A 58 7.43 -4.92 -8.16
CA PHE A 58 6.83 -4.82 -9.49
C PHE A 58 7.83 -4.46 -10.59
N TYR A 59 8.90 -3.72 -10.29
CA TYR A 59 9.91 -3.33 -11.26
C TYR A 59 11.02 -4.38 -11.40
N ILE A 60 10.91 -5.22 -12.43
CA ILE A 60 11.92 -6.19 -12.82
C ILE A 60 12.51 -5.72 -14.16
N PRO A 61 13.75 -5.20 -14.22
CA PRO A 61 14.30 -4.59 -15.44
C PRO A 61 14.23 -5.48 -16.69
N GLU A 62 14.33 -6.79 -16.50
CA GLU A 62 14.31 -7.81 -17.55
C GLU A 62 12.95 -7.91 -18.26
N THR A 63 11.86 -7.50 -17.60
CA THR A 63 10.50 -7.56 -18.13
C THR A 63 10.15 -6.36 -19.00
N ALA A 64 11.12 -5.55 -19.42
CA ALA A 64 10.89 -4.36 -20.26
C ALA A 64 10.22 -4.66 -21.62
N ARG A 65 10.28 -5.92 -22.07
CA ARG A 65 9.60 -6.39 -23.29
C ARG A 65 8.23 -7.03 -23.02
N GLU A 66 7.89 -7.27 -21.76
CA GLU A 66 6.63 -7.87 -21.35
C GLU A 66 5.55 -6.79 -21.26
N GLU A 67 4.44 -7.02 -21.94
CA GLU A 67 3.35 -6.05 -21.99
C GLU A 67 2.67 -5.89 -20.63
N GLY A 68 2.42 -4.64 -20.24
CA GLY A 68 1.81 -4.29 -18.97
C GLY A 68 2.76 -4.29 -17.77
N SER A 69 4.04 -4.65 -17.96
CA SER A 69 5.02 -4.64 -16.88
C SER A 69 5.44 -3.22 -16.49
N LEU A 70 5.82 -3.01 -15.22
CA LEU A 70 6.34 -1.71 -14.79
C LEU A 70 7.64 -1.32 -15.54
N ALA A 71 8.44 -2.29 -15.97
CA ALA A 71 9.65 -2.04 -16.75
C ALA A 71 9.34 -1.59 -18.18
N GLN A 72 8.28 -2.13 -18.80
CA GLN A 72 7.82 -1.68 -20.11
C GLN A 72 7.28 -0.25 -20.03
N TYR A 73 6.45 0.08 -19.03
CA TYR A 73 5.96 1.44 -18.84
C TYR A 73 7.09 2.45 -18.62
N ARG A 74 8.13 2.08 -17.88
CA ARG A 74 9.33 2.91 -17.73
C ARG A 74 9.98 3.20 -19.09
N ALA A 75 10.10 2.19 -19.95
CA ALA A 75 10.71 2.32 -21.27
C ALA A 75 9.88 3.24 -22.19
N ILE A 76 8.57 3.03 -22.23
CA ILE A 76 7.62 3.84 -23.03
C ILE A 76 7.62 5.31 -22.58
N LEU A 77 7.64 5.55 -21.26
CA LEU A 77 7.64 6.89 -20.69
C LEU A 77 9.05 7.53 -20.64
N HIS A 78 10.08 6.86 -21.16
CA HIS A 78 11.47 7.31 -21.13
C HIS A 78 11.98 7.74 -19.74
N ARG A 79 11.54 7.06 -18.67
CA ARG A 79 11.90 7.39 -17.28
C ARG A 79 13.23 6.73 -16.88
N THR A 80 14.32 7.20 -17.45
CA THR A 80 15.67 6.64 -17.23
C THR A 80 16.11 6.67 -15.75
N ASN A 81 15.68 7.70 -15.00
CA ASN A 81 15.98 7.90 -13.57
C ASN A 81 15.32 6.89 -12.62
N VAL A 82 14.37 6.08 -13.12
CA VAL A 82 13.76 4.98 -12.35
C VAL A 82 14.63 3.75 -12.53
N ASN A 83 15.53 3.49 -11.58
CA ASN A 83 16.52 2.41 -11.68
C ASN A 83 16.32 1.29 -10.64
N GLY A 84 15.24 1.34 -9.86
CA GLY A 84 14.97 0.40 -8.78
C GLY A 84 15.62 0.77 -7.45
N GLN A 85 16.39 1.86 -7.38
CA GLN A 85 17.06 2.35 -6.17
C GLN A 85 16.38 3.62 -5.66
N VAL A 86 15.30 3.46 -4.89
CA VAL A 86 14.51 4.60 -4.37
C VAL A 86 15.32 5.38 -3.33
N LYS A 87 15.98 4.67 -2.41
CA LYS A 87 16.66 5.28 -1.25
C LYS A 87 17.93 6.06 -1.54
N ALA A 88 18.61 5.79 -2.66
CA ALA A 88 19.93 6.35 -2.93
C ALA A 88 19.85 7.82 -3.34
N ASN A 89 18.99 8.15 -4.33
CA ASN A 89 18.65 9.51 -4.79
C ASN A 89 17.41 9.49 -5.70
N GLY A 90 16.63 8.40 -5.67
CA GLY A 90 15.58 8.12 -6.66
C GLY A 90 14.17 8.48 -6.20
N TYR A 91 13.96 8.86 -4.94
CA TYR A 91 12.63 8.91 -4.32
C TYR A 91 11.59 9.64 -5.18
N GLU A 92 11.81 10.91 -5.51
CA GLU A 92 10.83 11.70 -6.28
C GLU A 92 10.63 11.16 -7.71
N SER A 93 11.68 10.65 -8.36
CA SER A 93 11.54 10.05 -9.70
C SER A 93 10.70 8.78 -9.69
N HIS A 94 10.88 7.92 -8.69
CA HIS A 94 10.11 6.68 -8.56
C HIS A 94 8.68 6.96 -8.11
N LYS A 95 8.48 7.95 -7.24
CA LYS A 95 7.17 8.41 -6.78
C LYS A 95 6.35 8.96 -7.94
N ASP A 96 6.89 9.90 -8.70
CA ASP A 96 6.22 10.49 -9.87
C ASP A 96 5.87 9.41 -10.91
N PHE A 97 6.81 8.49 -11.17
CA PHE A 97 6.59 7.38 -12.09
C PHE A 97 5.47 6.44 -11.64
N LEU A 98 5.50 5.98 -10.38
CA LEU A 98 4.46 5.09 -9.84
C LEU A 98 3.08 5.75 -9.92
N ILE A 99 2.97 7.00 -9.47
CA ILE A 99 1.71 7.76 -9.51
C ILE A 99 1.20 7.92 -10.95
N THR A 100 2.10 8.21 -11.90
CA THR A 100 1.75 8.34 -13.32
C THR A 100 1.19 7.05 -13.89
N VAL A 101 1.89 5.92 -13.66
CA VAL A 101 1.44 4.61 -14.15
C VAL A 101 0.12 4.20 -13.50
N THR A 102 -0.02 4.38 -12.18
CA THR A 102 -1.27 4.07 -11.47
C THR A 102 -2.45 4.87 -12.01
N ARG A 103 -2.27 6.17 -12.26
CA ARG A 103 -3.33 7.01 -12.87
C ARG A 103 -3.71 6.51 -14.25
N ALA A 104 -2.72 6.17 -15.09
CA ALA A 104 -2.97 5.62 -16.42
C ALA A 104 -3.76 4.30 -16.36
N LEU A 105 -3.36 3.38 -15.48
CA LEU A 105 -4.05 2.10 -15.28
C LEU A 105 -5.49 2.27 -14.77
N VAL A 106 -5.74 3.21 -13.86
CA VAL A 106 -7.10 3.51 -13.37
C VAL A 106 -7.96 4.12 -14.47
N ILE A 107 -7.40 4.99 -15.30
CA ILE A 107 -8.11 5.57 -16.45
C ILE A 107 -8.43 4.47 -17.46
N GLU A 108 -7.47 3.60 -17.78
CA GLU A 108 -7.68 2.49 -18.70
C GLU A 108 -8.80 1.56 -18.22
N LEU A 109 -8.78 1.18 -16.94
CA LEU A 109 -9.84 0.39 -16.32
C LEU A 109 -11.20 1.09 -16.41
N ALA A 110 -11.25 2.40 -16.19
CA ALA A 110 -12.49 3.17 -16.30
C ALA A 110 -13.00 3.18 -17.75
N CYS A 111 -12.11 3.40 -18.72
CA CYS A 111 -12.44 3.34 -20.15
C CYS A 111 -13.00 1.98 -20.54
N GLU A 112 -12.34 0.88 -20.16
CA GLU A 112 -12.81 -0.48 -20.41
C GLU A 112 -14.21 -0.72 -19.82
N ARG A 113 -14.43 -0.33 -18.56
CA ARG A 113 -15.74 -0.49 -17.88
C ARG A 113 -16.85 0.36 -18.48
N TRP A 114 -16.51 1.47 -19.11
CA TRP A 114 -17.47 2.34 -19.78
C TRP A 114 -17.62 2.02 -21.27
N GLY A 115 -16.89 1.03 -21.80
CA GLY A 115 -16.88 0.71 -23.22
C GLY A 115 -16.31 1.85 -24.07
N ALA A 116 -15.39 2.63 -23.49
CA ALA A 116 -14.74 3.78 -24.10
C ALA A 116 -13.30 3.43 -24.49
N ASP A 117 -12.80 4.11 -25.52
CA ASP A 117 -11.38 4.10 -25.88
C ASP A 117 -10.74 5.47 -25.57
N CYS A 118 -9.42 5.57 -25.79
CA CYS A 118 -8.66 6.80 -25.55
C CYS A 118 -9.06 8.00 -26.44
N LYS A 119 -9.92 7.79 -27.45
CA LYS A 119 -10.42 8.83 -28.37
C LYS A 119 -11.90 9.15 -28.16
N THR A 120 -12.57 8.40 -27.29
CA THR A 120 -13.99 8.53 -27.05
C THR A 120 -14.26 9.84 -26.32
N ASP A 121 -15.18 10.64 -26.85
CA ASP A 121 -15.68 11.79 -26.11
C ASP A 121 -16.48 11.30 -24.90
N LEU A 122 -15.97 11.54 -23.68
CA LEU A 122 -16.64 11.14 -22.45
C LEU A 122 -18.06 11.71 -22.35
N GLY A 123 -18.34 12.87 -22.97
CA GLY A 123 -19.68 13.45 -23.03
C GLY A 123 -20.69 12.61 -23.82
N SER A 124 -20.20 11.81 -24.77
CA SER A 124 -21.03 10.88 -25.56
C SER A 124 -21.46 9.64 -24.79
N LEU A 125 -20.73 9.26 -23.73
CA LEU A 125 -21.05 8.11 -22.88
C LEU A 125 -22.19 8.37 -21.90
N VAL A 126 -22.53 9.64 -21.67
CA VAL A 126 -23.61 10.03 -20.77
C VAL A 126 -24.94 9.86 -21.50
N PRO A 127 -25.87 9.02 -21.01
CA PRO A 127 -27.19 8.87 -21.62
C PRO A 127 -27.98 10.20 -21.64
N GLU A 128 -28.80 10.43 -22.66
CA GLU A 128 -29.58 11.68 -22.79
C GLU A 128 -30.56 11.87 -21.61
N GLU A 129 -31.07 10.77 -21.05
CA GLU A 129 -31.92 10.76 -19.86
C GLU A 129 -31.18 11.35 -18.66
N VAL A 130 -29.86 11.11 -18.56
CA VAL A 130 -29.02 11.64 -17.49
C VAL A 130 -28.69 13.11 -17.76
N LYS A 131 -28.41 13.49 -19.02
CA LYS A 131 -28.13 14.88 -19.39
C LYS A 131 -29.29 15.81 -19.06
N THR A 132 -30.51 15.35 -19.29
CA THR A 132 -31.76 16.08 -19.01
C THR A 132 -32.23 15.96 -17.55
N SER A 133 -31.65 15.04 -16.77
CA SER A 133 -32.00 14.87 -15.35
C SER A 133 -31.57 16.05 -14.47
N ASN A 134 -32.19 16.13 -13.28
CA ASN A 134 -31.79 17.08 -12.25
C ASN A 134 -30.42 16.72 -11.65
N THR A 135 -29.84 17.63 -10.85
CA THR A 135 -28.52 17.44 -10.23
C THR A 135 -28.43 16.15 -9.40
N LYS A 136 -29.54 15.69 -8.80
CA LYS A 136 -29.57 14.45 -8.03
C LYS A 136 -29.43 13.23 -8.95
N GLY A 137 -30.16 13.20 -10.07
CA GLY A 137 -30.05 12.13 -11.08
C GLY A 137 -28.66 12.02 -11.68
N LYS A 138 -28.04 13.17 -12.02
CA LYS A 138 -26.65 13.23 -12.51
C LYS A 138 -25.64 12.67 -11.50
N LYS A 139 -25.78 13.06 -10.23
CA LYS A 139 -24.91 12.54 -9.15
C LYS A 139 -25.07 11.04 -8.94
N GLN A 140 -26.31 10.55 -8.97
CA GLN A 140 -26.58 9.12 -8.81
C GLN A 140 -25.96 8.29 -9.94
N TRP A 141 -26.17 8.70 -11.20
CA TRP A 141 -25.57 8.01 -12.34
C TRP A 141 -24.04 8.02 -12.28
N LEU A 142 -23.43 9.16 -11.94
CA LEU A 142 -21.97 9.24 -11.78
C LEU A 142 -21.47 8.30 -10.68
N GLN A 143 -22.17 8.27 -9.54
CA GLN A 143 -21.84 7.38 -8.44
C GLN A 143 -21.91 5.91 -8.86
N GLU A 144 -22.95 5.51 -9.59
CA GLU A 144 -23.08 4.16 -10.14
C GLU A 144 -21.92 3.80 -11.09
N GLN A 145 -21.49 4.71 -11.97
CA GLN A 145 -20.36 4.46 -12.86
C GLN A 145 -19.02 4.35 -12.12
N VAL A 146 -18.80 5.21 -11.12
CA VAL A 146 -17.60 5.18 -10.28
C VAL A 146 -17.58 3.91 -9.42
N THR A 147 -18.72 3.51 -8.85
CA THR A 147 -18.83 2.28 -8.04
C THR A 147 -18.40 1.06 -8.83
N LYS A 148 -18.75 0.91 -10.11
CA LYS A 148 -18.28 -0.21 -10.94
C LYS A 148 -16.75 -0.30 -11.04
N VAL A 149 -16.07 0.84 -11.15
CA VAL A 149 -14.61 0.91 -11.21
C VAL A 149 -14.02 0.59 -9.83
N VAL A 150 -14.55 1.21 -8.77
CA VAL A 150 -14.12 1.00 -7.38
C VAL A 150 -14.31 -0.46 -6.95
N ASP A 151 -15.43 -1.08 -7.29
CA ASP A 151 -15.69 -2.49 -7.00
C ASP A 151 -14.66 -3.37 -7.70
N THR A 152 -14.25 -3.06 -8.93
CA THR A 152 -13.18 -3.83 -9.59
C THR A 152 -11.84 -3.66 -8.86
N LEU A 153 -11.53 -2.44 -8.41
CA LEU A 153 -10.28 -2.13 -7.73
C LEU A 153 -10.19 -2.75 -6.32
N PHE A 154 -11.27 -2.68 -5.55
CA PHE A 154 -11.25 -2.93 -4.10
C PHE A 154 -12.17 -4.06 -3.65
N CYS A 155 -13.02 -4.64 -4.50
CA CYS A 155 -13.71 -5.87 -4.15
C CYS A 155 -12.62 -6.94 -3.91
N PRO A 156 -12.65 -7.62 -2.76
CA PRO A 156 -11.66 -8.63 -2.43
C PRO A 156 -11.58 -9.59 -3.60
N TYR A 157 -10.35 -9.92 -3.99
CA TYR A 157 -10.02 -11.08 -4.79
C TYR A 157 -11.05 -12.16 -4.45
N SER A 158 -11.95 -12.46 -5.41
CA SER A 158 -12.82 -13.62 -5.30
C SER A 158 -11.92 -14.75 -4.89
N ALA A 159 -12.25 -15.46 -3.81
CA ALA A 159 -11.52 -16.64 -3.36
C ALA A 159 -10.99 -17.42 -4.57
N PRO A 160 -9.77 -17.98 -4.51
CA PRO A 160 -9.18 -18.71 -5.65
C PRO A 160 -10.28 -19.47 -6.37
N LYS A 161 -10.40 -19.24 -7.68
CA LYS A 161 -11.51 -19.76 -8.50
C LYS A 161 -11.43 -21.28 -8.53
N ASP A 162 -11.92 -21.87 -7.46
CA ASP A 162 -11.74 -23.27 -7.15
C ASP A 162 -12.54 -24.09 -8.16
N ALA A 163 -11.89 -25.09 -8.74
CA ALA A 163 -12.54 -26.02 -9.64
C ALA A 163 -13.61 -26.80 -8.87
N LYS A 164 -14.85 -26.80 -9.38
CA LYS A 164 -15.93 -27.62 -8.82
C LYS A 164 -15.94 -28.98 -9.50
N ILE A 165 -15.73 -30.03 -8.70
CA ILE A 165 -15.83 -31.42 -9.14
C ILE A 165 -17.14 -32.00 -8.59
N TYR A 166 -17.94 -32.60 -9.47
CA TYR A 166 -19.16 -33.30 -9.08
C TYR A 166 -18.91 -34.80 -9.06
N LEU A 167 -19.17 -35.44 -7.92
CA LEU A 167 -18.91 -36.86 -7.69
C LEU A 167 -20.20 -37.54 -7.32
N ARG A 168 -20.58 -38.59 -8.05
CA ARG A 168 -21.74 -39.41 -7.70
C ARG A 168 -21.26 -40.66 -6.95
N ARG A 169 -21.67 -40.83 -5.69
CA ARG A 169 -21.34 -42.00 -4.86
C ARG A 169 -22.53 -42.41 -4.00
N SER A 170 -22.83 -43.70 -3.96
CA SER A 170 -23.94 -44.27 -3.16
C SER A 170 -25.28 -43.57 -3.39
N GLY A 171 -25.57 -43.16 -4.64
CA GLY A 171 -26.79 -42.42 -5.00
C GLY A 171 -26.77 -40.92 -4.69
N HIS A 172 -25.76 -40.41 -3.97
CA HIS A 172 -25.61 -39.00 -3.64
C HIS A 172 -24.65 -38.28 -4.59
N LEU A 173 -24.92 -37.00 -4.87
CA LEU A 173 -24.04 -36.11 -5.63
C LEU A 173 -23.29 -35.20 -4.66
N TYR A 174 -21.97 -35.27 -4.64
CA TYR A 174 -21.09 -34.42 -3.87
C TYR A 174 -20.49 -33.36 -4.79
N CYS A 175 -20.50 -32.10 -4.36
CA CYS A 175 -19.75 -31.03 -5.01
C CYS A 175 -18.50 -30.75 -4.17
N VAL A 176 -17.32 -30.98 -4.75
CA VAL A 176 -16.03 -30.73 -4.12
C VAL A 176 -15.41 -29.52 -4.78
N THR A 177 -15.00 -28.57 -3.95
CA THR A 177 -14.35 -27.33 -4.38
C THR A 177 -12.85 -27.53 -4.20
N VAL A 178 -12.10 -27.47 -5.29
CA VAL A 178 -10.66 -27.80 -5.33
C VAL A 178 -9.85 -26.58 -5.76
N PRO A 179 -8.77 -26.22 -5.06
CA PRO A 179 -7.88 -25.14 -5.47
C PRO A 179 -7.39 -25.29 -6.91
N SER A 180 -7.41 -24.22 -7.69
CA SER A 180 -7.00 -24.22 -9.11
C SER A 180 -5.56 -24.75 -9.31
N LYS A 181 -4.68 -24.55 -8.31
CA LYS A 181 -3.31 -25.07 -8.29
C LYS A 181 -3.19 -26.60 -8.28
N ASP A 182 -4.28 -27.31 -7.98
CA ASP A 182 -4.33 -28.77 -7.88
C ASP A 182 -5.04 -29.42 -9.08
N VAL A 183 -5.41 -28.63 -10.09
CA VAL A 183 -5.83 -29.13 -11.42
C VAL A 183 -4.72 -30.00 -12.02
N GLY A 184 -5.11 -31.15 -12.58
CA GLY A 184 -4.19 -32.16 -13.10
C GLY A 184 -3.51 -33.04 -12.03
N LYS A 185 -3.62 -32.69 -10.73
CA LYS A 185 -3.08 -33.48 -9.62
C LYS A 185 -4.09 -34.48 -9.11
N THR A 186 -3.56 -35.46 -8.38
CA THR A 186 -4.35 -36.42 -7.62
C THR A 186 -4.47 -35.95 -6.18
N ILE A 187 -5.70 -35.79 -5.70
CA ILE A 187 -6.02 -35.40 -4.33
C ILE A 187 -6.76 -36.53 -3.61
N ASP A 188 -6.51 -36.66 -2.31
CA ASP A 188 -7.24 -37.59 -1.44
C ASP A 188 -8.31 -36.80 -0.66
N LEU A 189 -9.57 -37.19 -0.81
CA LEU A 189 -10.74 -36.56 -0.20
C LEU A 189 -11.39 -37.52 0.78
N ILE A 190 -11.74 -37.05 1.97
CA ILE A 190 -12.46 -37.88 2.93
C ILE A 190 -13.96 -37.64 2.75
N ILE A 191 -14.69 -38.65 2.24
CA ILE A 191 -16.15 -38.59 2.07
C ILE A 191 -16.75 -39.69 2.96
N ASN A 192 -17.55 -39.30 3.95
CA ASN A 192 -18.18 -40.20 4.93
C ASN A 192 -17.18 -41.12 5.66
N GLY A 193 -15.99 -40.61 5.99
CA GLY A 193 -14.95 -41.35 6.73
C GLY A 193 -14.06 -42.25 5.88
N GLU A 194 -14.29 -42.32 4.56
CA GLU A 194 -13.45 -43.07 3.62
C GLU A 194 -12.61 -42.12 2.76
N ALA A 195 -11.34 -42.48 2.55
CA ALA A 195 -10.46 -41.77 1.62
C ALA A 195 -10.81 -42.13 0.17
N VAL A 196 -11.12 -41.11 -0.61
CA VAL A 196 -11.45 -41.18 -2.04
C VAL A 196 -10.36 -40.43 -2.79
N ARG A 197 -9.62 -41.16 -3.63
CA ARG A 197 -8.56 -40.59 -4.46
C ARG A 197 -9.13 -40.13 -5.80
N ILE A 198 -8.93 -38.87 -6.14
CA ILE A 198 -9.50 -38.26 -7.35
C ILE A 198 -8.41 -37.52 -8.10
N ARG A 199 -8.30 -37.80 -9.40
CA ARG A 199 -7.51 -36.97 -10.30
C ARG A 199 -8.39 -35.81 -10.74
N VAL A 200 -7.94 -34.58 -10.48
CA VAL A 200 -8.63 -33.38 -10.94
C VAL A 200 -8.44 -33.30 -12.46
N PRO A 201 -9.53 -33.36 -13.25
CA PRO A 201 -9.43 -33.30 -14.71
C PRO A 201 -8.71 -32.03 -15.19
N GLU A 202 -7.85 -32.15 -16.19
CA GLU A 202 -7.12 -31.00 -16.76
C GLU A 202 -8.05 -30.03 -17.49
N ASP A 203 -9.22 -30.51 -17.92
CA ASP A 203 -10.31 -29.76 -18.55
C ASP A 203 -11.34 -29.21 -17.55
N CYS A 204 -11.10 -29.35 -16.24
CA CYS A 204 -11.90 -28.65 -15.24
C CYS A 204 -11.80 -27.15 -15.51
N LYS A 205 -12.92 -26.55 -15.92
CA LYS A 205 -13.05 -25.11 -16.12
C LYS A 205 -12.73 -24.41 -14.80
N THR A 206 -11.52 -23.90 -14.66
CA THR A 206 -11.28 -22.70 -13.86
C THR A 206 -12.02 -21.58 -14.58
N ASP A 207 -12.83 -20.79 -13.89
CA ASP A 207 -13.54 -19.67 -14.51
C ASP A 207 -12.51 -18.71 -15.15
N GLU A 208 -12.29 -18.85 -16.46
CA GLU A 208 -11.34 -18.10 -17.30
C GLU A 208 -9.87 -18.18 -16.84
N ALA A 209 -8.95 -18.37 -17.79
CA ALA A 209 -7.53 -18.24 -17.52
C ALA A 209 -7.30 -16.89 -16.86
N GLU A 210 -6.67 -16.89 -15.68
CA GLU A 210 -6.35 -15.68 -14.95
C GLU A 210 -5.53 -14.78 -15.86
N ASP A 211 -6.11 -13.65 -16.29
CA ASP A 211 -5.37 -12.65 -17.04
C ASP A 211 -4.25 -12.14 -16.12
N GLY A 212 -3.06 -12.68 -16.33
CA GLY A 212 -1.88 -12.37 -15.53
C GLY A 212 -1.49 -10.90 -15.63
N VAL A 213 -1.75 -10.26 -16.78
CA VAL A 213 -1.48 -8.83 -17.00
C VAL A 213 -2.48 -7.99 -16.22
N PHE A 214 -3.77 -8.33 -16.27
CA PHE A 214 -4.80 -7.67 -15.48
C PHE A 214 -4.55 -7.83 -13.98
N SER A 215 -4.26 -9.04 -13.52
CA SER A 215 -4.02 -9.34 -12.10
C SER A 215 -2.78 -8.63 -11.56
N TYR A 216 -1.70 -8.61 -12.35
CA TYR A 216 -0.49 -7.86 -12.05
C TYR A 216 -0.75 -6.34 -11.98
N SER A 217 -1.46 -5.80 -12.98
CA SER A 217 -1.81 -4.36 -13.05
C SER A 217 -2.69 -3.94 -11.88
N LEU A 218 -3.68 -4.77 -11.53
CA LEU A 218 -4.53 -4.56 -10.36
C LEU A 218 -3.72 -4.60 -9.07
N GLY A 219 -2.73 -5.50 -8.98
CA GLY A 219 -1.77 -5.56 -7.90
C GLY A 219 -0.99 -4.25 -7.72
N ILE A 220 -0.45 -3.69 -8.81
CA ILE A 220 0.22 -2.37 -8.81
C ILE A 220 -0.73 -1.30 -8.30
N VAL A 221 -1.92 -1.20 -8.89
CA VAL A 221 -2.88 -0.14 -8.55
C VAL A 221 -3.27 -0.20 -7.08
N ARG A 222 -3.55 -1.38 -6.52
CA ARG A 222 -3.94 -1.54 -5.12
C ARG A 222 -2.89 -1.00 -4.15
N VAL A 223 -1.63 -1.41 -4.30
CA VAL A 223 -0.56 -0.96 -3.40
C VAL A 223 -0.16 0.49 -3.65
N ALA A 224 -0.25 0.96 -4.89
CA ALA A 224 0.08 2.33 -5.24
C ALA A 224 -1.00 3.32 -4.77
N MET A 225 -2.27 2.93 -4.77
CA MET A 225 -3.36 3.73 -4.20
C MET A 225 -3.17 3.93 -2.70
N ASP A 226 -2.77 2.89 -1.96
CA ASP A 226 -2.40 3.00 -0.55
C ASP A 226 -1.24 3.99 -0.33
N PHE A 227 -0.23 3.98 -1.21
CA PHE A 227 0.86 4.96 -1.18
C PHE A 227 0.40 6.39 -1.53
N ILE A 228 -0.50 6.56 -2.50
CA ILE A 228 -1.07 7.86 -2.88
C ILE A 228 -1.89 8.43 -1.73
N MET A 229 -2.79 7.63 -1.16
CA MET A 229 -3.62 8.01 0.00
C MET A 229 -2.75 8.43 1.17
N PHE A 230 -1.63 7.75 1.41
CA PHE A 230 -0.70 8.13 2.47
C PHE A 230 0.00 9.45 2.22
N ASN A 231 0.45 9.71 0.99
CA ASN A 231 1.01 11.01 0.62
C ASN A 231 -0.01 12.12 0.81
N ASP A 232 -1.26 11.89 0.43
CA ASP A 232 -2.31 12.91 0.53
C ASP A 232 -2.76 13.14 1.97
N ALA A 233 -2.89 12.09 2.78
CA ALA A 233 -3.18 12.20 4.21
C ALA A 233 -2.10 13.01 4.95
N ILE A 234 -0.82 12.82 4.59
CA ILE A 234 0.28 13.59 5.14
C ILE A 234 0.20 15.07 4.73
N LYS A 235 -0.15 15.35 3.47
CA LYS A 235 -0.31 16.74 2.99
C LYS A 235 -1.51 17.45 3.61
N SER A 236 -2.61 16.74 3.81
CA SER A 236 -3.84 17.29 4.39
C SER A 236 -3.81 17.35 5.92
N GLY A 237 -2.84 16.70 6.55
CA GLY A 237 -2.80 16.55 8.01
C GLY A 237 -3.88 15.60 8.54
N ASP A 238 -4.35 14.65 7.73
CA ASP A 238 -5.38 13.68 8.10
C ASP A 238 -4.79 12.53 8.93
N ILE A 239 -4.71 12.78 10.24
CA ILE A 239 -4.16 11.85 11.23
C ILE A 239 -4.97 10.54 11.30
N ASP A 240 -6.29 10.60 11.14
CA ASP A 240 -7.15 9.44 11.23
C ASP A 240 -6.89 8.51 10.05
N MET A 241 -6.77 9.08 8.84
CA MET A 241 -6.40 8.33 7.65
C MET A 241 -4.98 7.75 7.77
N ILE A 242 -4.01 8.50 8.28
CA ILE A 242 -2.65 7.98 8.57
C ILE A 242 -2.74 6.77 9.50
N THR A 243 -3.53 6.85 10.57
CA THR A 243 -3.70 5.76 11.53
C THR A 243 -4.30 4.50 10.88
N ILE A 244 -5.29 4.67 10.00
CA ILE A 244 -5.87 3.57 9.22
C ILE A 244 -4.84 2.96 8.27
N LEU A 245 -4.07 3.80 7.56
CA LEU A 245 -3.04 3.34 6.62
C LEU A 245 -1.90 2.61 7.33
N MET A 246 -1.48 3.05 8.51
CA MET A 246 -0.48 2.34 9.33
C MET A 246 -0.95 0.92 9.68
N LYS A 247 -2.26 0.71 9.96
CA LYS A 247 -2.84 -0.63 10.17
C LYS A 247 -2.72 -1.49 8.90
N ARG A 248 -3.00 -0.91 7.73
CA ARG A 248 -2.89 -1.57 6.41
C ARG A 248 -1.45 -1.88 6.00
N PHE A 249 -0.49 -1.05 6.43
CA PHE A 249 0.92 -1.20 6.06
C PHE A 249 1.62 -2.34 6.77
N ILE A 250 1.16 -2.77 7.95
CA ILE A 250 1.75 -3.90 8.68
C ILE A 250 1.82 -5.17 7.81
N PRO A 251 0.71 -5.71 7.27
CA PRO A 251 0.76 -6.90 6.43
C PRO A 251 1.52 -6.68 5.12
N LEU A 252 1.44 -5.47 4.52
CA LEU A 252 2.22 -5.13 3.33
C LEU A 252 3.73 -5.19 3.62
N PHE A 253 4.18 -4.60 4.71
CA PHE A 253 5.59 -4.60 5.07
C PHE A 253 6.11 -6.00 5.42
N VAL A 254 5.28 -6.82 6.07
CA VAL A 254 5.61 -8.23 6.36
C VAL A 254 5.68 -9.05 5.06
N GLY A 255 4.68 -8.93 4.20
CA GLY A 255 4.57 -9.70 2.95
C GLY A 255 5.63 -9.33 1.90
N LEU A 256 5.95 -8.04 1.77
CA LEU A 256 6.89 -7.54 0.76
C LEU A 256 8.37 -7.62 1.18
N SER A 257 8.70 -7.96 2.43
CA SER A 257 10.10 -8.17 2.82
C SER A 257 10.34 -9.40 3.68
N SER A 258 9.82 -9.41 4.90
CA SER A 258 10.02 -10.45 5.89
C SER A 258 9.24 -10.09 7.17
N TYR A 259 8.98 -11.10 8.01
CA TYR A 259 8.35 -10.93 9.32
C TYR A 259 9.12 -10.01 10.29
N LYS A 260 10.38 -9.66 9.98
CA LYS A 260 11.22 -8.73 10.76
C LYS A 260 11.30 -7.34 10.14
N SER A 261 10.31 -6.95 9.33
CA SER A 261 10.34 -5.62 8.71
C SER A 261 10.37 -4.53 9.79
N LYS A 262 11.43 -3.73 9.78
CA LYS A 262 11.63 -2.60 10.69
C LYS A 262 10.43 -1.65 10.68
N TYR A 263 9.93 -1.32 9.49
CA TYR A 263 8.79 -0.42 9.31
C TYR A 263 7.43 -1.05 9.68
N ALA A 264 7.30 -2.38 9.63
CA ALA A 264 6.13 -3.04 10.22
C ALA A 264 6.12 -2.87 11.75
N ILE A 265 7.29 -3.01 12.40
CA ILE A 265 7.45 -2.78 13.84
C ILE A 265 7.16 -1.31 14.18
N GLU A 266 7.59 -0.36 13.34
CA GLU A 266 7.26 1.05 13.53
C GLU A 266 5.76 1.33 13.45
N CYS A 267 5.06 0.74 12.47
CA CYS A 267 3.60 0.86 12.38
C CYS A 267 2.93 0.30 13.65
N VAL A 268 3.34 -0.89 14.11
CA VAL A 268 2.82 -1.51 15.34
C VAL A 268 3.10 -0.63 16.56
N ASN A 269 4.30 -0.09 16.69
CA ASN A 269 4.69 0.77 17.81
C ASN A 269 3.87 2.07 17.82
N PHE A 270 3.73 2.73 16.67
CA PHE A 270 2.92 3.93 16.52
C PHE A 270 1.48 3.67 16.97
N LEU A 271 0.86 2.60 16.46
CA LEU A 271 -0.52 2.22 16.80
C LEU A 271 -0.67 1.86 18.27
N THR A 272 0.25 1.06 18.81
CA THR A 272 0.19 0.64 20.22
C THR A 272 0.32 1.85 21.15
N LYS A 273 1.23 2.79 20.84
CA LYS A 273 1.37 4.04 21.60
C LYS A 273 0.11 4.88 21.54
N THR A 274 -0.37 5.16 20.33
CA THR A 274 -1.42 6.17 20.12
C THR A 274 -2.84 5.66 20.39
N GLU A 275 -3.07 4.36 20.32
CA GLU A 275 -4.41 3.78 20.47
C GLU A 275 -4.57 3.03 21.81
N CYS A 276 -3.48 2.61 22.47
CA CYS A 276 -3.56 1.75 23.65
C CYS A 276 -2.79 2.26 24.89
N LEU A 277 -1.60 2.83 24.73
CA LEU A 277 -0.70 3.09 25.86
C LEU A 277 -0.71 4.54 26.37
N LEU A 278 -0.79 5.51 25.47
CA LEU A 278 -0.71 6.92 25.82
C LEU A 278 -2.09 7.46 26.20
N SER A 279 -2.11 8.46 27.07
CA SER A 279 -3.33 9.25 27.32
C SER A 279 -3.77 9.98 26.04
N ASP A 280 -5.05 10.38 25.95
CA ASP A 280 -5.57 11.12 24.78
C ASP A 280 -4.73 12.35 24.42
N PHE A 281 -4.29 13.09 25.45
CA PHE A 281 -3.45 14.26 25.28
C PHE A 281 -2.05 13.91 24.72
N GLU A 282 -1.41 12.87 25.25
CA GLU A 282 -0.09 12.43 24.78
C GLU A 282 -0.17 11.81 23.38
N SER A 283 -1.22 11.05 23.10
CA SER A 283 -1.51 10.48 21.79
C SER A 283 -1.70 11.59 20.74
N ALA A 284 -2.50 12.62 21.05
CA ALA A 284 -2.67 13.78 20.19
C ALA A 284 -1.34 14.49 19.92
N ARG A 285 -0.48 14.64 20.93
CA ARG A 285 0.87 15.24 20.75
C ARG A 285 1.78 14.41 19.83
N VAL A 286 1.75 13.08 19.94
CA VAL A 286 2.50 12.20 19.02
C VAL A 286 1.99 12.36 17.61
N LYS A 287 0.66 12.25 17.43
CA LYS A 287 -0.01 12.36 16.13
C LYS A 287 0.24 13.71 15.45
N LEU A 288 0.28 14.81 16.22
CA LEU A 288 0.61 16.14 15.70
C LEU A 288 2.09 16.30 15.35
N GLY A 289 3.01 15.88 16.23
CA GLY A 289 4.45 15.97 15.96
C GLY A 289 4.89 15.11 14.77
N LEU A 290 4.13 14.05 14.46
CA LEU A 290 4.26 13.25 13.25
C LEU A 290 4.10 14.09 11.96
N LEU A 291 3.15 15.06 11.97
CA LEU A 291 2.85 15.93 10.83
C LEU A 291 3.85 17.08 10.70
N GLU A 292 4.21 17.72 11.82
CA GLU A 292 5.18 18.84 11.82
C GLU A 292 6.51 18.44 11.20
N LYS A 293 6.96 17.20 11.47
CA LYS A 293 8.19 16.66 10.87
C LYS A 293 8.07 16.40 9.37
N ALA A 294 6.92 15.89 8.92
CA ALA A 294 6.68 15.65 7.50
C ALA A 294 6.71 16.94 6.66
N ASP A 295 6.39 18.09 7.25
CA ASP A 295 6.46 19.39 6.59
C ASP A 295 7.87 20.00 6.60
N GLN A 296 8.61 19.82 7.70
CA GLN A 296 10.02 20.22 7.80
C GLN A 296 10.92 19.47 6.81
N GLU A 297 10.66 18.19 6.56
CA GLU A 297 11.45 17.37 5.63
C GLU A 297 11.25 17.75 4.15
N LYS A 298 10.03 18.15 3.75
CA LYS A 298 9.78 18.72 2.41
C LYS A 298 10.60 19.98 2.17
N THR A 299 10.67 20.83 3.19
CA THR A 299 11.44 22.08 3.15
C THR A 299 12.94 21.79 3.08
N ASN A 300 13.41 20.83 3.89
CA ASN A 300 14.82 20.44 3.90
C ASN A 300 15.28 19.83 2.56
N GLN A 301 14.47 18.97 1.92
CA GLN A 301 14.78 18.42 0.59
C GLN A 301 14.90 19.49 -0.51
N GLN A 302 14.16 20.61 -0.43
CA GLN A 302 14.33 21.74 -1.35
C GLN A 302 15.66 22.48 -1.11
N THR A 303 16.12 22.57 0.14
CA THR A 303 17.39 23.21 0.49
C THR A 303 18.63 22.35 0.26
N TRP A 304 18.52 21.00 0.18
CA TRP A 304 19.67 20.16 -0.19
C TRP A 304 20.21 20.45 -1.61
N ASN A 305 19.43 21.11 -2.47
CA ASN A 305 19.87 21.59 -3.78
C ASN A 305 20.39 23.04 -3.80
N ARG A 306 20.38 23.77 -2.67
CA ARG A 306 20.88 25.16 -2.60
C ARG A 306 21.47 25.50 -1.22
N ARG A 307 22.82 25.53 -1.23
CA ARG A 307 23.72 26.45 -0.51
C ARG A 307 24.13 26.13 0.94
N ILE A 308 25.46 26.12 1.10
CA ILE A 308 26.28 27.01 1.94
C ILE A 308 25.69 27.28 3.34
N ILE A 309 26.35 26.67 4.31
CA ILE A 309 26.20 26.87 5.75
C ILE A 309 26.51 28.35 6.09
N PHE A 310 25.52 29.09 6.58
CA PHE A 310 25.77 30.30 7.36
C PHE A 310 25.88 29.92 8.83
N VAL A 311 27.08 30.07 9.40
CA VAL A 311 27.30 30.04 10.85
C VAL A 311 27.00 31.44 11.38
N LEU A 312 25.96 31.57 12.20
CA LEU A 312 25.77 32.76 13.02
C LEU A 312 26.45 32.51 14.38
N SER A 313 27.60 33.14 14.57
CA SER A 313 28.21 33.31 15.90
C SER A 313 27.51 34.46 16.62
N ASN A 314 26.98 34.21 17.81
CA ASN A 314 26.48 35.28 18.67
C ASN A 314 27.66 36.01 19.33
N THR A 315 27.77 37.32 19.07
CA THR A 315 28.30 38.30 20.04
C THR A 315 27.19 38.75 20.97
#